data_AF-A0A927VRP8-F1
#
_entry.id   AF-A0A927VRP8-F1
#
_cell.length_a   1.000
_cell.length_b   1.000
_cell.length_c   1.000
_cell.angle_alpha   90.00
_cell.angle_beta   90.00
_cell.angle_gamma   90.00
#
_symmetry.space_group_name_H-M   'P 1'
#
loop_
_entity.id
_entity.type
_entity.pdbx_description
1 polymer ?
#
loop_
_entity_poly.entity_id
_entity_poly.type
_entity_poly.pdbx_seq_one_letter_code
_entity_poly.pdbx_strand_id
1 'polypeptide(L)'
;MEEQFKDWAFNLMVIFFYYEDKDGFTEKQKEFHKQSMAAFDGLTPTYHIGLMDDRPYLVWNFNSLLQGIQLMVSMMLTDDFRPIRMCKNCGKAFIARRHRDKFCSKECSEEWKEKTDS
;
A
#
# COMPACT_ATOMS: atom_id res chain seq x y z
N MET A 1 -15.45 -0.99 20.17
CA MET A 1 -16.00 0.11 19.35
C MET A 1 -15.69 1.47 19.94
N GLU A 2 -15.99 1.75 21.22
CA GLU A 2 -15.65 3.03 21.84
C GLU A 2 -14.14 3.31 21.87
N GLU A 3 -13.32 2.30 22.13
CA GLU A 3 -11.86 2.38 22.15
C GLU A 3 -11.29 2.70 20.76
N GLN A 4 -11.68 1.94 19.73
CA GLN A 4 -11.28 2.20 18.35
C GLN A 4 -11.70 3.59 17.84
N PHE A 5 -12.89 4.07 18.23
CA PHE A 5 -13.32 5.43 17.88
C PHE A 5 -12.49 6.50 18.60
N LYS A 6 -12.14 6.28 19.87
CA LYS A 6 -11.23 7.14 20.62
C LYS A 6 -9.84 7.17 20.00
N ASP A 7 -9.33 6.04 19.54
CA ASP A 7 -8.03 5.91 18.88
C ASP A 7 -8.00 6.63 17.53
N TRP A 8 -9.08 6.53 16.74
CA TRP A 8 -9.19 7.25 15.47
C TRP A 8 -9.39 8.75 15.66
N ALA A 9 -10.22 9.16 16.63
CA ALA A 9 -10.40 10.57 16.96
C ALA A 9 -9.11 11.19 17.49
N PHE A 10 -8.35 10.46 18.32
CA PHE A 10 -7.06 10.91 18.83
C PHE A 10 -6.04 11.07 17.69
N ASN A 11 -5.92 10.09 16.79
CA ASN A 11 -5.04 10.19 15.62
C ASN A 11 -5.40 11.38 14.73
N LEU A 12 -6.69 11.56 14.43
CA LEU A 12 -7.16 12.67 13.61
C LEU A 12 -6.81 14.02 14.27
N MET A 13 -7.00 14.14 15.58
CA MET A 13 -6.71 15.37 16.32
C MET A 13 -5.22 15.67 16.41
N VAL A 14 -4.37 14.66 16.66
CA VAL A 14 -2.92 14.84 16.72
C VAL A 14 -2.35 15.23 15.35
N ILE A 15 -2.84 14.59 14.28
CA ILE A 15 -2.46 14.94 12.90
C ILE A 15 -2.93 16.36 12.58
N PHE A 16 -4.20 16.68 12.82
CA PHE A 16 -4.79 17.98 12.52
C PHE A 16 -4.04 19.12 13.23
N PHE A 17 -3.84 19.03 14.55
CA PHE A 17 -3.14 20.08 15.31
C PHE A 17 -1.65 20.17 14.97
N TYR A 18 -1.00 19.06 14.63
CA TYR A 18 0.38 19.13 14.17
C TYR A 18 0.48 19.90 12.85
N TYR A 19 -0.41 19.67 11.89
CA TYR A 19 -0.30 20.35 10.59
C TYR A 19 -0.80 21.80 10.60
N GLU A 20 -1.79 22.14 11.42
CA GLU A 20 -2.31 23.51 11.52
C GLU A 20 -1.41 24.43 12.40
N ASP A 21 -0.84 23.91 13.49
CA ASP A 21 -0.18 24.74 14.52
C ASP A 21 1.32 24.44 14.74
N LYS A 22 1.96 23.57 13.93
CA LYS A 22 3.39 23.19 14.10
C LYS A 22 4.34 24.37 14.23
N ASP A 23 4.05 25.50 13.57
CA ASP A 23 4.94 26.66 13.54
C ASP A 23 4.94 27.41 14.90
N GLY A 24 3.93 27.17 15.75
CA GLY A 24 3.85 27.68 17.13
C GLY A 24 4.36 26.70 18.19
N PHE A 25 4.73 25.47 17.83
CA PHE A 25 5.16 24.45 18.78
C PHE A 25 6.65 24.54 19.12
N THR A 26 6.96 24.28 20.38
CA THR A 26 8.34 24.01 20.82
C THR A 26 8.82 22.66 20.28
N GLU A 27 10.14 22.48 20.15
CA GLU A 27 10.71 21.21 19.65
C GLU A 27 10.29 19.99 20.47
N LYS A 28 10.12 20.15 21.80
CA LYS A 28 9.63 19.07 22.66
C LYS A 28 8.16 18.71 22.39
N GLN A 29 7.33 19.69 22.04
CA GLN A 29 5.94 19.44 21.66
C GLN A 29 5.86 18.75 20.30
N LYS A 30 6.69 19.17 19.33
CA LYS A 30 6.81 18.47 18.04
C LYS A 30 7.23 17.02 18.24
N GLU A 31 8.23 16.76 19.08
CA GLU A 31 8.69 15.40 19.38
C GLU A 31 7.59 14.54 20.03
N PHE A 32 6.85 15.09 20.99
CA PHE A 32 5.74 14.40 21.63
C PHE A 32 4.61 14.03 20.65
N HIS A 33 4.28 14.93 19.71
CA HIS A 33 3.27 14.66 18.68
C HIS A 33 3.75 13.56 17.72
N LYS A 34 5.03 13.59 17.31
CA LYS A 34 5.65 12.54 16.49
C LYS A 34 5.59 11.16 17.16
N GLN A 35 5.95 11.09 18.45
CA GLN A 35 5.89 9.85 19.23
C GLN A 35 4.46 9.34 19.42
N SER A 36 3.52 10.26 19.64
CA SER A 36 2.10 9.92 19.77
C SER A 36 1.53 9.34 18.48
N MET A 37 1.89 9.88 17.31
CA MET A 37 1.46 9.34 16.01
C MET A 37 2.03 7.94 15.73
N ALA A 38 3.25 7.65 16.21
CA ALA A 38 3.88 6.34 16.03
C ALA A 38 3.26 5.23 16.92
N ALA A 39 2.63 5.59 18.04
CA ALA A 39 2.17 4.63 19.05
C ALA A 39 0.80 3.99 18.74
N PHE A 40 -0.02 4.55 17.84
CA PHE A 40 -1.42 4.12 17.61
C PHE A 40 -1.64 3.27 16.32
N ASP A 41 -0.58 2.70 15.74
CA ASP A 41 -0.57 1.89 14.48
C ASP A 41 -1.07 0.42 14.67
N GLY A 42 -2.27 0.24 15.23
CA GLY A 42 -2.74 -1.08 15.68
C GLY A 42 -3.48 -1.96 14.65
N LEU A 43 -4.05 -1.43 13.55
CA LEU A 43 -4.96 -2.21 12.67
C LEU A 43 -4.93 -1.85 11.17
N THR A 44 -4.03 -0.98 10.74
CA THR A 44 -3.82 -0.60 9.32
C THR A 44 -2.61 -1.34 8.74
N PRO A 45 -2.40 -1.37 7.40
CA PRO A 45 -1.11 -1.77 6.86
C PRO A 45 -0.07 -0.94 7.60
N THR A 46 0.78 -1.62 8.35
CA THR A 46 1.64 -1.03 9.37
C THR A 46 2.60 -0.06 8.67
N TYR A 47 2.31 1.23 8.74
CA TYR A 47 3.15 2.28 8.21
C TYR A 47 3.07 3.49 9.14
N HIS A 48 4.16 4.24 9.25
CA HIS A 48 4.16 5.54 9.91
C HIS A 48 4.77 6.59 8.99
N ILE A 49 4.48 7.86 9.26
CA ILE A 49 5.05 8.99 8.54
C ILE A 49 6.33 9.40 9.26
N GLY A 50 7.47 9.21 8.61
CA GLY A 50 8.76 9.74 9.04
C GLY A 50 9.01 11.13 8.49
N LEU A 51 9.95 11.88 9.10
CA LEU A 51 10.40 13.19 8.63
C LEU A 51 11.92 13.18 8.46
N MET A 52 12.39 13.44 7.25
CA MET A 52 13.82 13.59 6.91
C MET A 52 13.98 14.94 6.22
N ASP A 53 14.82 15.81 6.78
CA ASP A 53 15.00 17.20 6.33
C ASP A 53 13.66 17.94 6.12
N ASP A 54 12.76 17.84 7.10
CA ASP A 54 11.39 18.39 7.10
C ASP A 54 10.45 17.91 5.99
N ARG A 55 10.78 16.81 5.30
CA ARG A 55 9.91 16.19 4.29
C ARG A 55 9.26 14.91 4.81
N PRO A 56 7.93 14.74 4.66
CA PRO A 56 7.24 13.53 5.08
C PRO A 56 7.55 12.37 4.12
N TYR A 57 7.87 11.20 4.66
CA TYR A 57 8.03 9.96 3.91
C TYR A 57 7.29 8.81 4.59
N LEU A 58 6.84 7.84 3.81
CA LEU A 58 6.16 6.64 4.31
C LEU A 58 7.20 5.61 4.73
N VAL A 59 7.14 5.20 6.00
CA VAL A 59 7.92 4.10 6.54
C VAL A 59 7.03 2.88 6.70
N TRP A 60 7.33 1.81 5.96
CA TRP A 60 6.58 0.56 6.04
C TRP A 60 7.11 -0.32 7.18
N ASN A 61 6.24 -0.64 8.14
CA ASN A 61 6.52 -1.36 9.38
C ASN A 61 5.93 -2.78 9.38
N PHE A 62 6.18 -3.60 8.36
CA PHE A 62 5.54 -4.92 8.28
C PHE A 62 5.85 -5.80 9.51
N ASN A 63 4.81 -6.16 10.28
CA ASN A 63 4.94 -7.05 11.43
C ASN A 63 5.06 -8.53 11.01
N SER A 64 4.88 -8.82 9.72
CA SER A 64 5.21 -10.13 9.13
C SER A 64 5.51 -10.00 7.64
N LEU A 65 6.30 -10.95 7.12
CA LEU A 65 6.54 -11.09 5.68
C LEU A 65 5.22 -11.20 4.88
N LEU A 66 4.21 -11.85 5.46
CA LEU A 66 2.90 -12.00 4.85
C LEU A 66 2.20 -10.64 4.63
N GLN A 67 2.26 -9.73 5.59
CA GLN A 67 1.67 -8.39 5.47
C GLN A 67 2.35 -7.56 4.37
N GLY A 68 3.68 -7.70 4.25
CA GLY A 68 4.44 -7.11 3.14
C GLY A 68 3.98 -7.63 1.78
N ILE A 69 3.83 -8.95 1.64
CA ILE A 69 3.34 -9.58 0.41
C ILE A 69 1.90 -9.16 0.11
N GLN A 70 1.02 -9.10 1.11
CA GLN A 70 -0.37 -8.69 0.96
C GLN A 70 -0.50 -7.24 0.48
N LEU A 71 0.29 -6.32 1.02
CA LEU A 71 0.31 -4.93 0.57
C LEU A 71 0.83 -4.81 -0.87
N MET A 72 1.94 -5.49 -1.19
CA MET A 72 2.52 -5.43 -2.53
C MET A 72 1.58 -6.04 -3.58
N VAL A 73 0.87 -7.13 -3.26
CA VAL A 73 -0.19 -7.68 -4.12
C VAL A 73 -1.35 -6.69 -4.25
N SER A 74 -1.75 -6.02 -3.17
CA SER A 74 -2.84 -5.04 -3.20
C SER A 74 -2.52 -3.85 -4.12
N MET A 75 -1.30 -3.31 -4.04
CA MET A 75 -0.84 -2.23 -4.93
C MET A 75 -0.71 -2.69 -6.39
N MET A 76 -0.22 -3.91 -6.61
CA MET A 76 -0.14 -4.50 -7.95
C MET A 76 -1.52 -4.79 -8.57
N LEU A 77 -2.54 -5.03 -7.75
CA LEU A 77 -3.92 -5.23 -8.19
C LEU A 77 -4.64 -3.91 -8.49
N THR A 78 -4.22 -2.81 -7.88
CA THR A 78 -4.83 -1.47 -8.06
C THR A 78 -4.09 -0.59 -9.07
N ASP A 79 -3.10 -1.13 -9.81
CA ASP A 79 -2.44 -0.40 -10.91
C ASP A 79 -3.28 -0.50 -12.19
N ASP A 80 -3.89 0.63 -12.59
CA ASP A 80 -4.82 0.73 -13.73
C ASP A 80 -4.16 0.43 -15.10
N PHE A 81 -2.83 0.55 -15.23
CA PHE A 81 -2.17 0.44 -16.52
C PHE A 81 -1.60 -0.95 -16.82
N ARG A 82 -1.26 -1.74 -15.80
CA ARG A 82 -0.58 -3.04 -15.95
C ARG A 82 -1.07 -4.08 -14.93
N PRO A 83 -2.35 -4.49 -15.03
CA PRO A 83 -2.92 -5.44 -14.08
C PRO A 83 -2.24 -6.81 -14.16
N ILE A 84 -2.10 -7.49 -13.03
CA ILE A 84 -1.79 -8.92 -13.01
C ILE A 84 -2.98 -9.69 -13.58
N ARG A 85 -2.72 -10.57 -14.56
CA ARG A 85 -3.70 -11.44 -15.21
C ARG A 85 -3.21 -12.89 -15.19
N MET A 86 -4.14 -13.81 -15.39
CA MET A 86 -3.82 -15.23 -15.54
C MET A 86 -3.77 -15.58 -17.03
N CYS A 87 -2.72 -16.26 -17.47
CA CYS A 87 -2.57 -16.67 -18.86
C CYS A 87 -3.65 -17.70 -19.22
N LYS A 88 -4.38 -17.48 -20.31
CA LYS A 88 -5.42 -18.42 -20.75
C LYS A 88 -4.89 -19.82 -21.07
N ASN A 89 -3.67 -19.93 -21.61
CA ASN A 89 -3.11 -21.21 -22.04
C ASN A 89 -2.48 -22.02 -20.91
N CYS A 90 -1.57 -21.43 -20.15
CA CYS A 90 -0.77 -22.15 -19.15
C CYS A 90 -1.21 -21.91 -17.70
N GLY A 91 -2.20 -21.03 -17.47
CA GLY A 91 -2.66 -20.70 -16.12
C GLY A 91 -1.63 -19.98 -15.25
N LYS A 92 -0.54 -19.46 -15.82
CA LYS A 92 0.48 -18.70 -15.08
C LYS A 92 0.01 -17.26 -14.84
N ALA A 93 0.14 -16.78 -13.60
CA ALA A 93 -0.01 -15.37 -13.28
C ALA A 93 1.07 -14.55 -13.99
N PHE A 94 0.68 -13.47 -14.67
CA PHE A 94 1.57 -12.61 -15.44
C PHE A 94 1.11 -11.16 -15.36
N ILE A 95 2.04 -10.22 -15.46
CA ILE A 95 1.71 -8.80 -15.52
C ILE A 95 1.34 -8.46 -16.97
N ALA A 96 0.14 -7.94 -17.20
CA ALA A 96 -0.31 -7.53 -18.52
C ALA A 96 0.46 -6.28 -18.97
N ARG A 97 1.08 -6.33 -20.15
CA ARG A 97 1.82 -5.19 -20.72
C ARG A 97 0.88 -4.15 -21.31
N ARG A 98 -0.29 -4.59 -21.74
CA ARG A 98 -1.40 -3.78 -22.21
C ARG A 98 -2.66 -4.23 -21.50
N HIS A 99 -3.60 -3.32 -21.32
CA HIS A 99 -4.91 -3.65 -20.74
C HIS A 99 -5.60 -4.86 -21.40
N ARG A 100 -5.33 -5.12 -22.69
CA ARG A 100 -5.94 -6.21 -23.48
C ARG A 100 -5.14 -7.52 -23.54
N ASP A 101 -4.01 -7.64 -22.86
CA ASP A 101 -3.21 -8.87 -22.92
C ASP A 101 -3.94 -10.04 -22.25
N LYS A 102 -3.98 -11.19 -22.93
CA LYS A 102 -4.69 -12.41 -22.48
C LYS A 102 -3.75 -13.59 -22.18
N PHE A 103 -2.49 -13.48 -22.58
CA PHE A 103 -1.52 -14.57 -22.51
C PHE A 103 -0.22 -14.03 -21.92
N CYS A 104 0.47 -14.87 -21.15
CA CYS A 104 1.77 -14.51 -20.57
C CYS A 104 2.88 -14.41 -21.62
N SER A 105 2.68 -15.00 -22.81
CA SER A 105 3.67 -15.03 -23.87
C SER A 105 3.03 -15.25 -25.26
N LYS A 106 3.82 -15.04 -26.33
CA LYS A 106 3.36 -15.27 -27.70
C LYS A 106 3.16 -16.76 -27.99
N GLU A 107 4.04 -17.60 -27.47
CA GLU A 107 3.96 -19.06 -27.59
C GLU A 107 2.65 -19.55 -26.96
N CYS A 108 2.31 -19.06 -25.76
CA CYS A 108 1.02 -19.34 -25.14
C CYS A 108 -0.18 -18.83 -25.94
N SER A 109 -0.02 -17.76 -26.72
CA SER A 109 -1.08 -17.29 -27.61
C SER A 109 -1.18 -18.13 -28.89
N GLU A 110 -0.08 -18.69 -29.37
CA GLU A 110 -0.01 -19.50 -30.59
C GLU A 110 -0.49 -20.92 -30.31
N GLU A 111 0.04 -21.58 -29.28
CA GLU A 111 -0.45 -22.90 -28.81
C GLU A 111 -1.96 -22.88 -28.51
N TRP A 112 -2.45 -21.77 -27.96
CA TRP A 112 -3.88 -21.62 -27.70
C TRP A 112 -4.69 -21.58 -29.00
N LYS A 113 -4.20 -20.89 -30.03
CA LYS A 113 -4.86 -20.85 -31.34
C LYS A 113 -4.84 -22.22 -32.00
N GLU A 114 -3.69 -22.89 -32.00
CA GLU A 114 -3.53 -24.24 -32.55
C GLU A 114 -4.48 -25.26 -31.91
N LYS A 115 -4.66 -25.21 -30.59
CA LYS A 115 -5.63 -26.06 -29.87
C LYS A 115 -7.10 -25.71 -30.13
N THR A 116 -7.39 -24.50 -30.60
CA THR A 116 -8.76 -24.01 -30.81
C THR A 116 -9.22 -24.17 -32.26
N ASP A 117 -8.27 -24.18 -33.21
CA ASP A 117 -8.51 -24.35 -34.65
C ASP A 117 -8.47 -25.83 -35.10
N SER A 118 -8.18 -26.77 -34.19
CA SER A 118 -8.23 -28.23 -34.36
C SER A 118 -9.54 -28.84 -33.85
#